data_AF-A0A415BQG3-F1
#
_entry.id   AF-A0A415BQG3-F1
#
_cell.length_a   1.000
_cell.length_b   1.000
_cell.length_c   1.000
_cell.angle_alpha   90.00
_cell.angle_beta   90.00
_cell.angle_gamma   90.00
#
_symmetry.space_group_name_H-M   'P 1'
#
loop_
_entity.id
_entity.type
_entity.pdbx_description
1 polymer ?
#
loop_
_entity_poly.entity_id
_entity_poly.type
_entity_poly.pdbx_seq_one_letter_code
_entity_poly.pdbx_strand_id
1 'polypeptide(L)'
;MKHKGNISEIQLIRNKEIVRTFIELKKTCTFSYYKDICKEIAGMKAKQHYVSEDRAYVILYRYLTEGNIPDCSLYKYEMYSSLIRCCLDIMKKKSEANLRLIVRLAIERPSDSFGISPDRIQHILWKAGMK
;
A
#
# COMPACT_ATOMS: atom_id res chain seq x y z
N MET A 1 7.88 12.67 -18.71
CA MET A 1 7.69 11.21 -18.83
C MET A 1 6.48 10.79 -18.00
N LYS A 2 5.41 10.35 -18.69
CA LYS A 2 4.17 9.65 -18.28
C LYS A 2 3.51 10.07 -16.96
N HIS A 3 2.30 10.63 -17.04
CA HIS A 3 1.36 10.75 -15.92
C HIS A 3 1.22 9.38 -15.22
N LYS A 4 1.92 9.19 -14.10
CA LYS A 4 1.98 7.92 -13.37
C LYS A 4 0.75 7.82 -12.44
N GLY A 5 -0.13 6.88 -12.74
CA GLY A 5 -1.04 6.28 -11.77
C GLY A 5 -2.41 6.95 -11.68
N ASN A 6 -3.27 6.75 -12.68
CA ASN A 6 -4.70 6.84 -12.38
C ASN A 6 -5.06 5.73 -11.36
N ILE A 7 -6.12 5.95 -10.57
CA ILE A 7 -6.49 5.05 -9.48
C ILE A 7 -6.68 3.61 -9.98
N SER A 8 -7.17 3.43 -11.21
CA SER A 8 -7.41 2.12 -11.83
C SER A 8 -6.11 1.34 -12.08
N GLU A 9 -5.06 2.00 -12.55
CA GLU A 9 -3.75 1.37 -12.78
C GLU A 9 -3.12 0.91 -11.46
N ILE A 10 -3.15 1.75 -10.43
CA ILE A 10 -2.61 1.41 -9.10
C ILE A 10 -3.35 0.20 -8.52
N GLN A 11 -4.67 0.17 -8.65
CA GLN A 11 -5.48 -0.97 -8.23
C GLN A 11 -5.14 -2.24 -9.01
N LEU A 12 -4.93 -2.14 -10.33
CA LEU A 12 -4.58 -3.28 -11.16
C LEU A 12 -3.23 -3.88 -10.74
N ILE A 13 -2.21 -3.05 -10.51
CA ILE A 13 -0.88 -3.49 -10.07
C ILE A 13 -0.98 -4.16 -8.70
N ARG A 14 -1.68 -3.52 -7.74
CA ARG A 14 -1.90 -4.09 -6.41
C ARG A 14 -2.58 -5.45 -6.47
N ASN A 15 -3.63 -5.57 -7.26
CA ASN A 15 -4.40 -6.81 -7.37
C ASN A 15 -3.55 -7.94 -7.97
N LYS A 16 -2.69 -7.64 -8.96
CA LYS A 16 -1.72 -8.62 -9.49
C LYS A 16 -0.72 -9.07 -8.43
N GLU A 17 -0.23 -8.15 -7.59
CA GLU A 17 0.67 -8.52 -6.50
C GLU A 17 -0.03 -9.43 -5.48
N ILE A 18 -1.25 -9.10 -5.06
CA ILE A 18 -2.05 -9.92 -4.13
C ILE A 18 -2.24 -11.34 -4.66
N VAL A 19 -2.60 -11.49 -5.94
CA VAL A 19 -2.76 -12.81 -6.57
C VAL A 19 -1.45 -13.59 -6.55
N ARG A 20 -0.33 -12.92 -6.85
CA ARG A 20 0.99 -13.56 -6.80
C ARG A 20 1.35 -13.99 -5.37
N THR A 21 1.16 -13.12 -4.38
CA THR A 21 1.43 -13.44 -2.97
C THR A 21 0.58 -14.62 -2.50
N PHE A 22 -0.69 -14.67 -2.89
CA PHE A 22 -1.57 -15.80 -2.61
C PHE A 22 -1.02 -17.12 -3.19
N ILE A 23 -0.61 -17.13 -4.46
CA ILE A 23 -0.05 -18.32 -5.10
C ILE A 23 1.24 -18.78 -4.40
N GLU A 24 2.10 -17.83 -4.00
CA GLU A 24 3.34 -18.14 -3.28
C GLU A 24 3.05 -18.73 -1.89
N LEU A 25 2.15 -18.12 -1.10
CA LEU A 25 1.75 -18.62 0.21
C LEU A 25 1.08 -19.99 0.16
N LYS A 26 0.24 -20.25 -0.86
CA LYS A 26 -0.42 -21.56 -1.04
C LYS A 26 0.57 -22.70 -1.29
N LYS A 27 1.78 -22.40 -1.78
CA LYS A 27 2.85 -23.40 -1.98
C LYS A 27 3.62 -23.71 -0.70
N THR A 28 3.72 -22.74 0.23
CA THR A 28 4.60 -22.84 1.41
C THR A 28 3.85 -23.16 2.70
N CYS A 29 2.55 -22.92 2.76
CA CYS A 29 1.77 -23.04 3.99
C CYS A 29 0.45 -23.79 3.76
N THR A 30 0.13 -24.71 4.67
CA THR A 30 -1.19 -25.32 4.80
C THR A 30 -2.10 -24.42 5.64
N PHE A 31 -2.71 -23.42 4.99
CA PHE A 31 -3.79 -22.67 5.64
C PHE A 31 -5.06 -23.56 5.67
N SER A 32 -5.61 -23.79 6.86
CA SER A 32 -6.86 -24.55 7.01
C SER A 32 -8.06 -23.83 6.41
N TYR A 33 -8.05 -22.48 6.39
CA TYR A 33 -9.15 -21.68 5.89
C TYR A 33 -8.68 -20.55 4.96
N TYR A 34 -9.45 -20.32 3.91
CA TYR A 34 -9.22 -19.25 2.93
C TYR A 34 -9.22 -17.85 3.58
N LYS A 35 -9.99 -17.65 4.66
CA LYS A 35 -10.02 -16.38 5.38
C LYS A 35 -8.69 -16.09 6.08
N ASP A 36 -7.97 -17.11 6.51
CA ASP A 36 -6.72 -16.95 7.25
C ASP A 36 -5.57 -16.54 6.32
N ILE A 37 -5.50 -17.11 5.11
CA ILE A 37 -4.56 -16.64 4.09
C ILE A 37 -4.85 -15.19 3.67
N CYS A 38 -6.12 -14.78 3.60
CA CYS A 38 -6.46 -13.38 3.30
C CYS A 38 -6.05 -12.42 4.43
N LYS A 39 -6.16 -12.85 5.69
CA LYS A 39 -5.66 -12.09 6.86
C LYS A 39 -4.14 -11.99 6.84
N GLU A 40 -3.46 -13.09 6.53
CA GLU A 40 -2.00 -13.11 6.39
C GLU A 40 -1.56 -12.10 5.33
N ILE A 41 -2.12 -12.18 4.11
CA ILE A 41 -1.79 -11.24 3.03
C ILE A 41 -2.05 -9.78 3.44
N ALA A 42 -3.14 -9.50 4.16
CA ALA A 42 -3.46 -8.14 4.59
C ALA A 42 -2.37 -7.54 5.50
N GLY A 43 -1.74 -8.37 6.34
CA GLY A 43 -0.66 -7.97 7.25
C GLY A 43 0.75 -8.07 6.65
N MET A 44 0.90 -8.57 5.42
CA MET A 44 2.20 -8.67 4.76
C MET A 44 2.65 -7.34 4.18
N LYS A 45 3.97 -7.15 4.12
CA LYS A 45 4.59 -6.04 3.41
C LYS A 45 4.26 -6.10 1.92
N ALA A 46 3.82 -4.97 1.38
CA ALA A 46 3.66 -4.77 -0.05
C ALA A 46 4.97 -4.23 -0.66
N LYS A 47 5.20 -4.48 -1.95
CA LYS A 47 6.40 -3.99 -2.66
C LYS A 47 6.49 -2.47 -2.74
N GLN A 48 5.35 -1.78 -2.68
CA GLN A 48 5.23 -0.32 -2.79
C GLN A 48 3.98 0.18 -2.07
N HIS A 49 3.89 1.49 -1.80
CA HIS A 49 2.65 2.10 -1.31
C HIS A 49 1.65 2.26 -2.45
N TYR A 50 0.52 1.56 -2.36
CA TYR A 50 -0.50 1.56 -3.39
C TYR A 50 -1.44 2.78 -3.31
N VAL A 51 -0.87 3.96 -3.57
CA VAL A 51 -1.53 5.27 -3.51
C VAL A 51 -1.01 6.18 -4.63
N SER A 52 -1.84 7.11 -5.12
CA SER A 52 -1.39 8.06 -6.16
C SER A 52 -0.46 9.13 -5.57
N GLU A 53 0.39 9.73 -6.41
CA GLU A 53 1.30 10.82 -6.01
C GLU A 53 0.54 11.98 -5.38
N ASP A 54 -0.58 12.40 -5.98
CA ASP A 54 -1.39 13.50 -5.44
C ASP A 54 -2.02 13.16 -4.08
N ARG A 55 -2.53 11.93 -3.92
CA ARG A 55 -3.12 11.52 -2.63
C ARG A 55 -2.05 11.40 -1.55
N ALA A 56 -0.88 10.87 -1.88
CA ALA A 56 0.26 10.78 -0.98
C ALA A 56 0.78 12.16 -0.59
N TYR A 57 0.80 13.12 -1.52
CA TYR A 57 1.12 14.51 -1.24
C TYR A 57 0.15 15.11 -0.22
N VAL A 58 -1.16 14.94 -0.42
CA VAL A 58 -2.18 15.42 0.53
C VAL A 58 -2.01 14.78 1.90
N ILE A 59 -1.73 13.48 1.98
CA ILE A 59 -1.49 12.77 3.25
C ILE A 59 -0.28 13.35 3.97
N LEU A 60 0.85 13.51 3.27
CA LEU A 60 2.07 14.05 3.87
C LEU A 60 1.89 15.51 4.29
N TYR A 61 1.32 16.34 3.42
CA TYR A 61 1.08 17.75 3.70
C TYR A 61 0.22 17.91 4.95
N ARG A 62 -0.91 17.20 5.02
CA ARG A 62 -1.79 17.21 6.19
C ARG A 62 -1.06 16.78 7.46
N TYR A 63 -0.28 15.72 7.40
CA TYR A 63 0.48 15.27 8.56
C TYR A 63 1.49 16.34 9.04
N LEU A 64 2.16 17.03 8.11
CA LEU A 64 3.11 18.08 8.46
C LEU A 64 2.44 19.33 9.03
N THR A 65 1.20 19.65 8.63
CA THR A 65 0.48 20.84 9.08
C THR A 65 -0.40 20.61 10.31
N GLU A 66 -1.06 19.45 10.40
CA GLU A 66 -2.05 19.12 11.43
C GLU A 66 -1.56 18.05 12.41
N GLY A 67 -0.47 17.35 12.12
CA GLY A 67 0.05 16.26 12.97
C GLY A 67 -0.79 14.98 12.94
N ASN A 68 -1.73 14.84 12.01
CA ASN A 68 -2.65 13.71 11.95
C ASN A 68 -2.68 13.03 10.57
N ILE A 69 -3.18 11.79 10.55
CA ILE A 69 -3.46 11.04 9.33
C ILE A 69 -4.93 11.28 8.96
N PRO A 70 -5.30 11.45 7.67
CA PRO A 70 -6.69 11.59 7.27
C PRO A 70 -7.55 10.41 7.75
N ASP A 71 -8.80 10.69 8.12
CA ASP A 71 -9.76 9.65 8.52
C ASP A 71 -9.89 8.58 7.42
N CYS A 72 -9.70 7.33 7.82
CA CYS A 72 -9.66 6.18 6.93
C CYS A 72 -9.80 4.85 7.69
N SER A 73 -10.10 3.78 6.95
CA SER A 73 -10.12 2.42 7.49
C SER A 73 -8.76 2.01 8.05
N LEU A 74 -8.75 1.14 9.07
CA LEU A 74 -7.55 0.57 9.71
C LEU A 74 -6.41 0.22 8.74
N TYR A 75 -6.70 -0.57 7.70
CA TYR A 75 -5.66 -1.00 6.74
C TYR A 75 -5.06 0.17 5.95
N LYS A 76 -5.86 1.16 5.58
CA LYS A 76 -5.36 2.39 4.94
C LYS A 76 -4.52 3.20 5.92
N TYR A 77 -4.94 3.27 7.19
CA TYR A 77 -4.19 3.97 8.23
C TYR A 77 -2.79 3.37 8.39
N GLU A 78 -2.65 2.04 8.40
CA GLU A 78 -1.36 1.36 8.44
C GLU A 78 -0.47 1.73 7.24
N MET A 79 -1.03 1.64 6.02
CA MET A 79 -0.31 2.00 4.80
C MET A 79 0.09 3.49 4.78
N TYR A 80 -0.77 4.38 5.25
CA TYR A 80 -0.50 5.83 5.32
C TYR A 80 0.56 6.16 6.38
N SER A 81 0.50 5.49 7.53
CA SER A 81 1.51 5.60 8.58
C SER A 81 2.88 5.15 8.05
N SER A 82 2.92 4.02 7.33
CA SER A 82 4.13 3.53 6.65
C SER A 82 4.70 4.54 5.66
N LEU A 83 3.83 5.13 4.83
CA LEU A 83 4.20 6.14 3.85
C LEU A 83 4.81 7.38 4.52
N ILE A 84 4.16 7.89 5.57
CA ILE A 84 4.63 9.07 6.30
C ILE A 84 6.02 8.80 6.90
N ARG A 85 6.24 7.65 7.54
CA ARG A 85 7.56 7.26 8.05
C ARG A 85 8.61 7.26 6.93
N CYS A 86 8.29 6.66 5.79
CA CYS A 86 9.18 6.67 4.62
C CYS A 86 9.50 8.09 4.14
N CYS A 87 8.50 8.97 4.06
CA CYS A 87 8.69 10.38 3.68
C CYS A 87 9.61 11.11 4.67
N LEU A 88 9.37 10.97 5.98
CA LEU A 88 10.19 11.62 7.02
C LEU A 88 11.64 11.14 6.99
N ASP A 89 11.87 9.84 6.75
CA ASP A 89 13.22 9.28 6.61
C ASP A 89 13.94 9.81 5.36
N ILE A 90 13.20 10.06 4.28
CA ILE A 90 13.75 10.69 3.06
C ILE A 90 14.06 12.15 3.30
N MET A 91 13.17 12.90 3.97
CA MET A 91 13.35 14.30 4.33
C MET A 91 14.61 14.50 5.18
N LYS A 92 14.84 13.64 6.18
CA LYS A 92 16.06 13.66 7.00
C LYS A 92 17.34 13.51 6.18
N LYS A 93 17.30 12.75 5.08
CA LYS A 93 18.46 12.49 4.21
C LYS A 93 18.60 13.50 3.06
N LYS A 94 17.53 14.24 2.75
CA LYS A 94 17.44 15.16 1.60
C LYS A 94 16.64 16.40 2.00
N SER A 95 17.19 17.19 2.92
CA SER A 95 16.50 18.34 3.54
C SER A 95 16.05 19.42 2.54
N GLU A 96 16.72 19.55 1.40
CA GLU A 96 16.40 20.54 0.36
C GLU A 96 15.46 20.02 -0.75
N ALA A 97 15.06 18.74 -0.70
CA ALA A 97 14.15 18.19 -1.71
C ALA A 97 12.72 18.73 -1.54
N ASN A 98 12.07 19.07 -2.65
CA ASN A 98 10.65 19.43 -2.61
C ASN A 98 9.77 18.23 -2.20
N LEU A 99 8.62 18.53 -1.59
CA LEU A 99 7.69 17.50 -1.08
C LEU A 99 7.21 16.51 -2.15
N ARG A 100 7.06 16.93 -3.41
CA ARG A 100 6.65 16.02 -4.50
C ARG A 100 7.72 14.97 -4.78
N LEU A 101 8.99 15.35 -4.80
CA LEU A 101 10.09 14.41 -4.97
C LEU A 101 10.17 13.42 -3.80
N ILE A 102 10.00 13.91 -2.56
CA ILE A 102 9.95 13.06 -1.36
C ILE A 102 8.84 12.01 -1.49
N VAL A 103 7.63 12.44 -1.84
CA VAL A 103 6.47 11.56 -2.01
C VAL A 103 6.72 10.51 -3.10
N ARG A 104 7.25 10.92 -4.25
CA ARG A 104 7.53 10.00 -5.36
C ARG A 104 8.51 8.91 -4.95
N LEU A 105 9.58 9.29 -4.24
CA LEU A 105 10.57 8.35 -3.72
C LEU A 105 9.99 7.45 -2.62
N ALA A 106 9.06 7.97 -1.80
CA ALA A 106 8.43 7.20 -0.73
C ALA A 106 7.45 6.15 -1.28
N ILE A 107 6.64 6.50 -2.27
CA ILE A 107 5.65 5.57 -2.88
C ILE A 107 6.33 4.32 -3.44
N GLU A 108 7.51 4.46 -4.03
CA GLU A 108 8.26 3.35 -4.63
C GLU A 108 8.98 2.46 -3.58
N ARG A 109 8.90 2.78 -2.28
CA ARG A 109 9.46 1.95 -1.20
C ARG A 109 8.46 0.91 -0.70
N PRO A 110 8.94 -0.23 -0.16
CA PRO A 110 8.06 -1.21 0.47
C PRO A 110 7.13 -0.58 1.50
N SER A 111 5.86 -1.00 1.46
CA SER A 111 4.85 -0.61 2.44
C SER A 111 4.65 -1.73 3.45
N ASP A 112 4.28 -1.39 4.68
CA ASP A 112 4.02 -2.40 5.70
C ASP A 112 2.73 -3.19 5.47
N SER A 113 1.83 -2.69 4.62
CA SER A 113 0.60 -3.41 4.24
C SER A 113 0.14 -3.05 2.83
N PHE A 114 -0.81 -3.83 2.30
CA PHE A 114 -1.48 -3.54 1.03
C PHE A 114 -2.54 -2.41 1.10
N GLY A 115 -2.83 -1.91 2.31
CA GLY A 115 -3.84 -0.87 2.52
C GLY A 115 -5.29 -1.32 2.30
N ILE A 116 -5.57 -2.62 2.38
CA ILE A 116 -6.89 -3.20 2.13
C ILE A 116 -7.23 -4.32 3.12
N SER A 117 -8.52 -4.53 3.37
CA SER A 117 -9.00 -5.56 4.29
C SER A 117 -8.93 -6.98 3.71
N PRO A 118 -8.90 -8.02 4.58
CA PRO A 118 -9.01 -9.41 4.18
C PRO A 118 -10.21 -9.71 3.29
N ASP A 119 -11.37 -9.14 3.59
CA ASP A 119 -12.59 -9.35 2.79
C ASP A 119 -12.42 -8.77 1.37
N ARG A 120 -11.72 -7.64 1.25
CA ARG A 120 -11.41 -7.07 -0.07
C ARG A 120 -10.41 -7.91 -0.83
N ILE A 121 -9.41 -8.49 -0.15
CA ILE A 121 -8.45 -9.45 -0.73
C ILE A 121 -9.20 -10.67 -1.26
N GLN A 122 -10.09 -11.27 -0.46
CA GLN A 122 -10.90 -12.40 -0.89
C GLN A 122 -11.70 -12.09 -2.15
N HIS A 123 -12.36 -10.94 -2.20
CA HIS A 123 -13.10 -10.53 -3.39
C HIS A 123 -12.20 -10.31 -4.63
N ILE A 124 -10.97 -9.78 -4.44
CA ILE A 124 -9.98 -9.66 -5.53
C ILE A 124 -9.59 -11.03 -6.06
N LEU A 125 -9.30 -11.97 -5.16
CA LEU A 125 -8.88 -13.32 -5.51
C LEU A 125 -10.00 -14.11 -6.21
N TRP A 126 -11.25 -14.00 -5.75
CA TRP A 126 -12.41 -14.58 -6.43
C TRP A 126 -12.60 -14.04 -7.85
N LYS A 127 -12.45 -12.72 -8.05
CA LYS A 127 -12.47 -12.13 -9.39
C LYS A 127 -11.33 -12.61 -10.28
N ALA A 128 -10.22 -13.05 -9.69
CA ALA A 128 -9.10 -13.66 -10.39
C ALA A 128 -9.23 -15.19 -10.57
N GLY A 129 -10.37 -15.79 -10.19
CA GLY A 129 -10.59 -17.24 -10.30
C GLY A 129 -9.87 -18.07 -9.23
N MET A 130 -9.30 -17.44 -8.21
CA MET A 130 -8.60 -18.12 -7.12
C MET A 130 -9.61 -18.52 -6.05
N LYS A 131 -9.99 -19.80 -6.03
CA LYS A 131 -10.85 -20.42 -5.02
C LYS A 131 -10.07 -21.34 -4.09
#